data_AF-A0A4Q6AZQ1-F1
#
_entry.id   AF-A0A4Q6AZQ1-F1
#
_cell.length_a   1.000
_cell.length_b   1.000
_cell.length_c   1.000
_cell.angle_alpha   90.00
_cell.angle_beta   90.00
_cell.angle_gamma   90.00
#
_symmetry.space_group_name_H-M   'P 1'
#
loop_
_entity.id
_entity.type
_entity.pdbx_description
1 polymer ?
#
loop_
_entity_poly.entity_id
_entity_poly.type
_entity_poly.pdbx_seq_one_letter_code
_entity_poly.pdbx_strand_id
1 'polypeptide(L)'
;MKKSLSAGCFADEKTSTVCAEPILVTAALRSLLLNCDGKFRSKIGIAPEIARPVAGSYDFEKNILTITQFEVDKNGSYVNSKWEMQRDPYKGDAVNAYNDGPLADGTQMGPFYEIESSSPARPLKPGESQVYKQSTFHFEGDFAKLEILAKQILGISLSDVKALK
;
A
#
# COMPACT_ATOMS: atom_id res chain seq x y z
N MET A 1 7.14 -19.58 8.26
CA MET A 1 7.54 -18.45 7.40
C MET A 1 6.40 -17.43 7.38
N LYS A 2 6.66 -16.26 7.94
CA LYS A 2 6.35 -14.90 7.45
C LYS A 2 4.87 -14.54 7.28
N LYS A 3 4.13 -14.43 8.38
CA LYS A 3 2.84 -13.71 8.42
C LYS A 3 3.04 -12.22 8.71
N SER A 4 3.49 -11.45 7.72
CA SER A 4 3.43 -9.98 7.74
C SER A 4 2.07 -9.50 7.23
N LEU A 5 1.34 -8.70 8.01
CA LEU A 5 0.17 -7.99 7.51
C LEU A 5 0.63 -6.63 7.03
N SER A 6 0.39 -6.28 5.76
CA SER A 6 0.58 -4.90 5.34
C SER A 6 -0.64 -4.09 5.81
N ALA A 7 -0.41 -3.31 6.85
CA ALA A 7 -1.31 -2.31 7.39
C ALA A 7 -1.47 -1.10 6.45
N GLY A 8 -2.04 -1.38 5.28
CA GLY A 8 -2.98 -0.52 4.61
C GLY A 8 -2.48 0.64 3.76
N CYS A 9 -3.11 0.73 2.60
CA CYS A 9 -3.01 1.80 1.65
C CYS A 9 -4.29 2.63 1.78
N PHE A 10 -4.24 3.83 2.36
CA PHE A 10 -5.47 4.49 2.80
C PHE A 10 -6.16 5.22 1.66
N ALA A 11 -7.45 4.92 1.49
CA ALA A 11 -8.37 5.50 0.53
C ALA A 11 -9.61 6.08 1.22
N ASP A 12 -10.04 7.26 0.80
CA ASP A 12 -11.39 7.81 0.97
C ASP A 12 -12.41 7.10 0.03
N GLU A 13 -13.30 6.27 0.59
CA GLU A 13 -14.55 5.66 0.08
C GLU A 13 -14.79 5.25 -1.40
N LYS A 14 -13.86 5.31 -2.38
CA LYS A 14 -14.15 4.91 -3.78
C LYS A 14 -13.06 4.05 -4.43
N THR A 15 -12.98 2.78 -4.05
CA THR A 15 -12.02 1.82 -4.66
C THR A 15 -12.48 1.32 -6.03
N SER A 16 -11.60 1.36 -7.04
CA SER A 16 -11.72 0.58 -8.28
C SER A 16 -11.02 -0.77 -8.15
N THR A 17 -11.77 -1.83 -8.43
CA THR A 17 -11.55 -3.25 -8.07
C THR A 17 -10.44 -3.99 -8.85
N VAL A 18 -9.75 -4.92 -8.16
CA VAL A 18 -9.45 -6.31 -8.61
C VAL A 18 -9.60 -7.27 -7.40
N CYS A 19 -10.33 -8.38 -7.57
CA CYS A 19 -10.85 -9.30 -6.53
C CYS A 19 -10.06 -10.62 -6.36
N ALA A 20 -10.06 -11.17 -5.13
CA ALA A 20 -10.44 -12.57 -4.73
C ALA A 20 -9.77 -13.01 -3.39
N GLU A 21 -9.98 -12.24 -2.30
CA GLU A 21 -9.45 -12.38 -0.90
C GLU A 21 -7.91 -12.55 -0.73
N PRO A 22 -7.24 -11.79 0.18
CA PRO A 22 -7.68 -11.29 1.49
C PRO A 22 -7.49 -9.76 1.56
N ILE A 23 -8.47 -9.03 1.04
CA ILE A 23 -8.56 -7.58 1.22
C ILE A 23 -9.70 -7.35 2.20
N LEU A 24 -9.38 -6.79 3.37
CA LEU A 24 -10.40 -6.37 4.32
C LEU A 24 -10.58 -4.86 4.19
N VAL A 25 -11.75 -4.46 3.70
CA VAL A 25 -12.20 -3.06 3.75
C VAL A 25 -12.93 -2.88 5.07
N THR A 26 -12.37 -2.09 5.97
CA THR A 26 -13.04 -1.76 7.24
C THR A 26 -13.67 -0.37 7.12
N ALA A 27 -14.98 -0.33 6.84
CA ALA A 27 -15.74 0.92 6.75
C ALA A 27 -15.65 1.77 8.04
N ALA A 28 -15.43 1.12 9.19
CA ALA A 28 -15.26 1.79 10.48
C ALA A 28 -13.94 2.56 10.63
N LEU A 29 -12.89 2.26 9.83
CA LEU A 29 -11.54 2.80 10.04
C LEU A 29 -10.99 3.67 8.91
N ARG A 30 -11.77 3.98 7.85
CA ARG A 30 -11.27 4.69 6.63
C ARG A 30 -9.91 4.15 6.15
N SER A 31 -9.77 2.83 6.27
CA SER A 31 -8.51 2.10 6.07
C SER A 31 -8.79 0.85 5.28
N LEU A 32 -7.95 0.61 4.29
CA LEU A 32 -7.96 -0.58 3.46
C LEU A 32 -6.78 -1.44 3.88
N LEU A 33 -6.98 -2.74 4.12
CA LEU A 33 -5.93 -3.65 4.57
C LEU A 33 -5.69 -4.74 3.51
N LEU A 34 -4.41 -5.03 3.26
CA LEU A 34 -3.98 -6.11 2.38
C LEU A 34 -3.10 -7.08 3.18
N ASN A 35 -3.48 -8.35 3.24
CA ASN A 35 -2.60 -9.36 3.81
C ASN A 35 -1.46 -9.69 2.82
N CYS A 36 -0.22 -9.63 3.32
CA CYS A 36 0.99 -9.71 2.52
C CYS A 36 1.91 -10.83 3.02
N ASP A 37 1.39 -12.05 3.04
CA ASP A 37 2.07 -13.26 3.51
C ASP A 37 2.77 -14.06 2.40
N GLY A 38 2.76 -13.56 1.16
CA GLY A 38 3.32 -14.22 -0.01
C GLY A 38 2.62 -15.53 -0.41
N LYS A 39 1.39 -15.78 0.05
CA LYS A 39 0.63 -17.00 -0.33
C LYS A 39 -0.37 -16.77 -1.45
N PHE A 40 -0.79 -15.54 -1.65
CA PHE A 40 -1.77 -15.17 -2.67
C PHE A 40 -1.29 -13.98 -3.46
N ARG A 41 -1.15 -14.13 -4.78
CA ARG A 41 -0.67 -13.04 -5.63
C ARG A 41 -1.77 -11.99 -5.78
N SER A 42 -1.52 -10.80 -5.26
CA SER A 42 -2.50 -9.71 -5.28
C SER A 42 -1.83 -8.36 -5.39
N LYS A 43 -2.56 -7.40 -5.94
CA LYS A 43 -2.17 -5.98 -5.99
C LYS A 43 -3.38 -5.14 -5.65
N ILE A 44 -3.16 -4.06 -4.91
CA ILE A 44 -4.16 -3.02 -4.70
C ILE A 44 -3.56 -1.66 -5.04
N GLY A 45 -4.34 -0.85 -5.74
CA GLY A 45 -3.99 0.50 -6.14
C GLY A 45 -4.99 1.49 -5.55
N ILE A 46 -4.48 2.66 -5.17
CA ILE A 46 -5.30 3.76 -4.68
C ILE A 46 -5.10 4.99 -5.56
N ALA A 47 -6.21 5.43 -6.15
CA ALA A 47 -6.29 6.62 -6.96
C ALA A 47 -5.91 7.87 -6.15
N PRO A 48 -5.28 8.88 -6.78
CA PRO A 48 -4.77 10.07 -6.09
C PRO A 48 -5.84 10.79 -5.29
N GLU A 49 -7.07 10.89 -5.79
CA GLU A 49 -8.17 11.66 -5.19
C GLU A 49 -8.43 11.22 -3.74
N ILE A 50 -8.24 9.93 -3.47
CA ILE A 50 -8.60 9.29 -2.20
C ILE A 50 -7.39 8.83 -1.39
N ALA A 51 -6.20 8.76 -2.00
CA ALA A 51 -4.95 8.36 -1.34
C ALA A 51 -4.53 9.29 -0.19
N ARG A 52 -4.20 8.76 0.98
CA ARG A 52 -3.52 9.55 2.03
C ARG A 52 -2.01 9.56 1.79
N PRO A 53 -1.28 10.60 2.23
CA PRO A 53 0.19 10.72 2.06
C PRO A 53 0.99 9.80 3.01
N VAL A 54 0.43 8.65 3.37
CA VAL A 54 1.03 7.67 4.27
C VAL A 54 0.51 6.28 3.94
N ALA A 55 1.36 5.27 4.04
CA ALA A 55 1.03 3.86 4.01
C ALA A 55 1.87 3.11 5.06
N GLY A 56 1.44 1.92 5.47
CA GLY A 56 2.17 1.16 6.49
C GLY A 56 2.16 -0.36 6.26
N SER A 57 3.08 -1.03 6.93
CA SER A 57 3.04 -2.48 7.12
C SER A 57 3.43 -2.87 8.53
N TYR A 58 2.91 -4.00 9.01
CA TYR A 58 3.27 -4.56 10.30
C TYR A 58 3.64 -6.03 10.19
N ASP A 59 4.89 -6.36 10.48
CA ASP A 59 5.32 -7.75 10.62
C ASP A 59 5.06 -8.20 12.06
N PHE A 60 4.01 -9.00 12.27
CA PHE A 60 3.67 -9.53 13.60
C PHE A 60 4.65 -10.59 14.11
N GLU A 61 5.40 -11.27 13.22
CA GLU A 61 6.40 -12.26 13.64
C GLU A 61 7.67 -11.55 14.11
N LYS A 62 8.09 -10.51 13.39
CA LYS A 62 9.30 -9.73 13.72
C LYS A 62 9.06 -8.55 14.63
N ASN A 63 7.80 -8.19 14.84
CA ASN A 63 7.38 -7.04 15.64
C ASN A 63 7.97 -5.72 15.11
N ILE A 64 7.80 -5.49 13.80
CA ILE A 64 8.32 -4.31 13.08
C ILE A 64 7.15 -3.55 12.45
N LEU A 65 7.02 -2.27 12.78
CA LEU A 65 6.13 -1.34 12.09
C LEU A 65 6.92 -0.58 11.03
N THR A 66 6.53 -0.70 9.78
CA THR A 66 7.07 0.13 8.69
C THR A 66 6.06 1.21 8.32
N ILE A 67 6.53 2.44 8.20
CA ILE A 67 5.75 3.59 7.75
C ILE A 67 6.43 4.16 6.51
N THR A 68 5.66 4.36 5.44
CA THR A 68 6.09 5.09 4.26
C THR A 68 5.28 6.38 4.16
N GLN A 69 5.94 7.52 4.16
CA GLN A 69 5.34 8.85 3.94
C GLN A 69 5.75 9.38 2.58
N PHE A 70 4.81 9.99 1.88
CA PHE A 70 5.01 10.43 0.50
C PHE A 70 4.09 11.58 0.12
N GLU A 71 4.40 12.23 -0.98
CA GLU A 71 3.56 13.30 -1.56
C GLU A 71 2.45 12.71 -2.44
N VAL A 72 1.26 13.31 -2.40
CA VAL A 72 0.13 12.95 -3.27
C VAL A 72 -0.44 14.23 -3.88
N ASP A 73 -0.41 14.34 -5.20
CA ASP A 73 -1.16 15.38 -5.92
C ASP A 73 -2.55 14.85 -6.24
N LYS A 74 -3.56 15.37 -5.54
CA LYS A 74 -4.96 14.97 -5.70
C LYS A 74 -5.52 15.20 -7.11
N ASN A 75 -4.92 16.09 -7.88
CA ASN A 75 -5.33 16.42 -9.24
C ASN A 75 -4.28 16.01 -10.29
N GLY A 76 -3.24 15.29 -9.86
CA GLY A 76 -2.15 14.86 -10.72
C GLY A 76 -2.56 13.77 -11.68
N SER A 77 -1.84 13.68 -12.81
CA SER A 77 -1.88 12.52 -13.70
C SER A 77 -1.00 11.41 -13.13
N TYR A 78 -1.44 10.15 -13.15
CA TYR A 78 -0.68 9.01 -12.61
C TYR A 78 -0.65 7.87 -13.61
N VAL A 79 0.51 7.24 -13.82
CA VAL A 79 0.62 6.16 -14.81
C VAL A 79 -0.16 4.94 -14.33
N ASN A 80 -1.04 4.42 -15.19
CA ASN A 80 -1.74 3.18 -14.92
C ASN A 80 -0.77 1.99 -15.09
N SER A 81 -0.59 1.20 -14.03
CA SER A 81 0.41 0.12 -13.97
C SER A 81 -0.09 -1.23 -14.51
N LYS A 82 -1.26 -1.27 -15.15
CA LYS A 82 -1.79 -2.50 -15.77
C LYS A 82 -1.05 -2.84 -17.06
N TRP A 83 -0.74 -4.12 -17.25
CA TRP A 83 -0.04 -4.59 -18.44
C TRP A 83 -1.02 -4.92 -19.58
N GLU A 84 -1.61 -3.86 -20.14
CA GLU A 84 -2.62 -3.93 -21.21
C GLU A 84 -2.58 -2.68 -22.10
N MET A 85 -3.26 -2.71 -23.25
CA MET A 85 -3.52 -1.49 -24.03
C MET A 85 -4.57 -0.64 -23.32
N GLN A 86 -4.15 0.47 -22.72
CA GLN A 86 -4.98 1.28 -21.84
C GLN A 86 -5.72 2.39 -22.59
N ARG A 87 -7.02 2.56 -22.31
CA ARG A 87 -7.80 3.71 -22.79
C ARG A 87 -7.38 5.01 -22.11
N ASP A 88 -7.13 4.95 -20.80
CA ASP A 88 -6.78 6.09 -19.95
C ASP A 88 -5.41 5.83 -19.27
N PRO A 89 -4.28 6.04 -19.96
CA PRO A 89 -2.95 5.65 -19.46
C PRO A 89 -2.45 6.47 -18.27
N TYR A 90 -3.06 7.63 -18.03
CA TYR A 90 -2.70 8.56 -16.96
C TYR A 90 -3.74 8.64 -15.84
N LYS A 91 -4.67 7.66 -15.77
CA LYS A 91 -5.60 7.47 -14.64
C LYS A 91 -5.21 6.25 -13.82
N GLY A 92 -3.97 6.27 -13.32
CA GLY A 92 -3.41 5.24 -12.46
C GLY A 92 -3.48 5.59 -10.98
N ASP A 93 -2.69 4.84 -10.20
CA ASP A 93 -2.68 4.91 -8.75
C ASP A 93 -1.54 5.78 -8.23
N ALA A 94 -1.78 6.54 -7.18
CA ALA A 94 -0.74 7.32 -6.49
C ALA A 94 0.10 6.48 -5.53
N VAL A 95 -0.54 5.45 -4.95
CA VAL A 95 0.10 4.51 -4.03
C VAL A 95 -0.51 3.14 -4.28
N ASN A 96 0.33 2.11 -4.25
CA ASN A 96 -0.10 0.75 -4.47
C ASN A 96 0.66 -0.21 -3.53
N ALA A 97 0.10 -1.39 -3.32
CA ALA A 97 0.74 -2.46 -2.58
C ALA A 97 0.60 -3.78 -3.32
N TYR A 98 1.67 -4.58 -3.32
CA TYR A 98 1.75 -5.86 -4.01
C TYR A 98 2.14 -6.97 -3.04
N ASN A 99 1.54 -8.15 -3.20
CA ASN A 99 1.90 -9.38 -2.50
C ASN A 99 2.31 -10.43 -3.53
N ASP A 100 3.57 -10.90 -3.48
CA ASP A 100 4.04 -11.95 -4.37
C ASP A 100 3.63 -13.32 -3.85
N GLY A 101 2.51 -13.85 -4.34
CA GLY A 101 2.13 -15.26 -4.19
C GLY A 101 2.51 -16.11 -5.40
N PRO A 102 2.33 -17.45 -5.32
CA PRO A 102 2.62 -18.36 -6.42
C PRO A 102 1.86 -18.03 -7.71
N LEU A 103 2.50 -18.29 -8.85
CA LEU A 103 1.88 -18.30 -10.18
C LEU A 103 0.97 -19.52 -10.36
N ALA A 104 0.20 -19.53 -11.45
CA ALA A 104 -0.66 -20.66 -11.81
C ALA A 104 0.12 -21.97 -12.04
N ASP A 105 1.40 -21.88 -12.42
CA ASP A 105 2.31 -23.02 -12.58
C ASP A 105 3.04 -23.40 -11.28
N GLY A 106 2.73 -22.72 -10.16
CA GLY A 106 3.33 -22.93 -8.85
C GLY A 106 4.69 -22.25 -8.65
N THR A 107 5.25 -21.60 -9.68
CA THR A 107 6.51 -20.87 -9.55
C THR A 107 6.31 -19.57 -8.76
N GLN A 108 7.34 -19.13 -8.03
CA GLN A 108 7.30 -17.91 -7.23
C GLN A 108 8.70 -17.30 -7.15
N MET A 109 8.82 -15.99 -7.25
CA MET A 109 10.12 -15.30 -7.12
C MET A 109 10.56 -15.28 -5.66
N GLY A 110 9.62 -15.09 -4.73
CA GLY A 110 9.80 -15.33 -3.31
C GLY A 110 8.70 -14.63 -2.52
N PRO A 111 8.37 -15.06 -1.28
CA PRO A 111 7.33 -14.40 -0.51
C PRO A 111 7.83 -13.02 -0.04
N PHE A 112 7.57 -12.01 -0.85
CA PHE A 112 7.81 -10.60 -0.58
C PHE A 112 6.54 -9.79 -0.86
N TYR A 113 6.56 -8.56 -0.36
CA TYR A 113 5.54 -7.58 -0.64
C TYR A 113 6.19 -6.23 -0.90
N GLU A 114 5.45 -5.35 -1.55
CA GLU A 114 5.89 -4.00 -1.89
C GLU A 114 4.85 -2.99 -1.41
N ILE A 115 5.34 -1.83 -0.95
CA ILE A 115 4.55 -0.61 -0.80
C ILE A 115 5.20 0.40 -1.72
N GLU A 116 4.48 0.80 -2.76
CA GLU A 116 4.96 1.69 -3.81
C GLU A 116 4.22 3.02 -3.71
N SER A 117 4.95 4.12 -3.83
CA SER A 117 4.37 5.45 -3.97
C SER A 117 4.94 6.11 -5.23
N SER A 118 4.09 6.84 -5.95
CA SER A 118 4.43 7.40 -7.26
C SER A 118 4.34 8.92 -7.24
N SER A 119 5.20 9.57 -8.02
CA SER A 119 5.02 10.97 -8.37
C SER A 119 3.94 11.11 -9.46
N PRO A 120 3.29 12.27 -9.57
CA PRO A 120 2.48 12.58 -10.74
C PRO A 120 3.32 12.51 -12.02
N ALA A 121 2.76 11.93 -13.08
CA ALA A 121 3.31 11.99 -14.42
C ALA A 121 3.21 13.42 -14.96
N ARG A 122 4.37 14.00 -15.31
CA ARG A 122 4.45 15.36 -15.85
C ARG A 122 5.30 15.39 -17.12
N PRO A 123 4.80 15.94 -18.24
CA PRO A 123 5.62 16.18 -19.42
C PRO A 123 6.56 17.36 -19.13
N LEU A 124 7.84 17.07 -18.89
CA LEU A 124 8.87 18.08 -18.65
C LEU A 124 9.43 18.60 -19.97
N LYS A 125 9.58 19.92 -20.08
CA LYS A 125 10.32 20.56 -21.18
C LYS A 125 11.83 20.51 -20.92
N PRO A 126 12.67 20.74 -21.95
CA PRO A 126 14.12 20.88 -21.74
C PRO A 126 14.43 21.92 -20.65
N GLY A 127 15.21 21.49 -19.65
CA GLY A 127 15.59 22.33 -18.49
C GLY A 127 14.59 22.33 -17.33
N GLU A 128 13.40 21.72 -17.47
CA GLU A 128 12.48 21.54 -16.33
C GLU A 128 12.84 20.31 -15.50
N SER A 129 12.52 20.37 -14.21
CA SER A 129 12.69 19.27 -13.26
C SER A 129 11.45 19.09 -12.39
N GLN A 130 11.22 17.85 -11.96
CA GLN A 130 10.24 17.52 -10.92
C GLN A 130 10.98 16.89 -9.74
N VAL A 131 10.56 17.26 -8.53
CA VAL A 131 11.04 16.65 -7.29
C VAL A 131 9.89 15.90 -6.66
N TYR A 132 10.16 14.69 -6.21
CA TYR A 132 9.24 13.86 -5.45
C TYR A 132 9.96 13.35 -4.21
N LYS A 133 9.29 13.39 -3.06
CA LYS A 133 9.86 12.91 -1.81
C LYS A 133 9.05 11.77 -1.23
N GLN A 134 9.77 10.72 -0.85
CA GLN A 134 9.29 9.60 -0.05
C GLN A 134 10.25 9.41 1.11
N SER A 135 9.73 9.03 2.27
CA SER A 135 10.52 8.59 3.42
C SER A 135 9.96 7.29 3.96
N THR A 136 10.84 6.33 4.24
CA THR A 136 10.48 5.03 4.81
C THR A 136 11.14 4.89 6.18
N PHE A 137 10.35 4.52 7.18
CA PHE A 137 10.77 4.36 8.55
C PHE A 137 10.45 2.95 9.03
N HIS A 138 11.40 2.31 9.71
CA HIS A 138 11.19 1.03 10.38
C HIS A 138 11.31 1.24 11.88
N PHE A 139 10.24 0.89 12.61
CA PHE A 139 10.17 0.99 14.06
C PHE A 139 10.15 -0.40 14.67
N GLU A 140 11.04 -0.62 15.64
CA GLU A 140 11.14 -1.83 16.43
C GLU A 140 11.08 -1.45 17.92
N GLY A 141 10.54 -2.34 18.76
CA GLY A 141 10.45 -2.10 20.20
C GLY A 141 9.23 -2.74 20.84
N ASP A 142 8.78 -2.20 21.97
CA ASP A 142 7.61 -2.72 22.68
C ASP A 142 6.32 -2.66 21.83
N PHE A 143 5.57 -3.76 21.77
CA PHE A 143 4.36 -3.87 20.95
C PHE A 143 3.33 -2.79 21.29
N ALA A 144 3.13 -2.45 22.57
CA ALA A 144 2.16 -1.44 22.96
C ALA A 144 2.56 -0.04 22.46
N LYS A 145 3.87 0.26 22.43
CA LYS A 145 4.38 1.51 21.84
C LYS A 145 4.20 1.54 20.31
N LEU A 146 4.46 0.42 19.63
CA LEU A 146 4.22 0.31 18.18
C LEU A 146 2.73 0.43 17.85
N GLU A 147 1.86 -0.11 18.69
CA GLU A 147 0.41 0.04 18.55
C GLU A 147 -0.04 1.49 18.70
N ILE A 148 0.52 2.24 19.66
CA ILE A 148 0.26 3.68 19.80
C ILE A 148 0.69 4.43 18.53
N LEU A 149 1.88 4.15 18.00
CA LEU A 149 2.37 4.76 16.76
C LEU A 149 1.46 4.44 15.58
N ALA A 150 1.05 3.18 15.41
CA ALA A 150 0.12 2.78 14.35
C ALA A 150 -1.24 3.50 14.49
N LYS A 151 -1.80 3.60 15.70
CA LYS A 151 -3.04 4.36 15.93
C LYS A 151 -2.89 5.83 15.57
N GLN A 152 -1.77 6.46 15.94
CA GLN A 152 -1.55 7.89 15.68
C GLN A 152 -1.28 8.20 14.20
N ILE A 153 -0.47 7.40 13.53
CA ILE A 153 0.00 7.66 12.15
C ILE A 153 -1.01 7.10 11.13
N LEU A 154 -1.43 5.85 11.35
CA LEU A 154 -2.24 5.08 10.41
C LEU A 154 -3.73 5.13 10.77
N GLY A 155 -4.08 5.38 12.03
CA GLY A 155 -5.48 5.35 12.48
C GLY A 155 -6.02 3.94 12.71
N ILE A 156 -5.14 2.95 12.87
CA ILE A 156 -5.52 1.54 13.04
C ILE A 156 -5.02 0.98 14.38
N SER A 157 -5.76 0.02 14.93
CA SER A 157 -5.34 -0.80 16.06
C SER A 157 -4.62 -2.05 15.55
N LEU A 158 -3.35 -2.23 15.89
CA LEU A 158 -2.61 -3.46 15.54
C LEU A 158 -3.24 -4.70 16.17
N SER A 159 -3.81 -4.56 17.37
CA SER A 159 -4.53 -5.64 18.04
C SER A 159 -5.80 -6.05 17.27
N ASP A 160 -6.57 -5.10 16.76
CA ASP A 160 -7.78 -5.38 15.96
C ASP A 160 -7.37 -6.04 14.64
N VAL A 161 -6.33 -5.52 13.99
CA VAL A 161 -5.74 -6.08 12.77
C VAL A 161 -5.25 -7.51 12.98
N LYS A 162 -4.69 -7.83 14.15
CA LYS A 162 -4.25 -9.19 14.50
C LYS A 162 -5.44 -10.15 14.68
N ALA A 163 -6.57 -9.66 15.18
CA ALA A 163 -7.78 -10.44 15.42
C ALA A 163 -8.59 -10.75 14.15
N LEU A 164 -8.31 -10.04 13.04
CA LEU A 164 -8.89 -10.29 11.72
C LEU A 164 -8.26 -11.50 10.99
N LYS A 165 -7.26 -12.15 11.60
CA LYS A 165 -6.56 -13.33 11.06
C LYS A 165 -7.34 -14.63 11.20
#